data_AF-A0A7X0PDL3-F1
#
_entry.id   AF-A0A7X0PDL3-F1
#
_cell.length_a   1.000
_cell.length_b   1.000
_cell.length_c   1.000
_cell.angle_alpha   90.00
_cell.angle_beta   90.00
_cell.angle_gamma   90.00
#
_symmetry.space_group_name_H-M   'P 1'
#
loop_
_entity.id
_entity.type
_entity.pdbx_description
1 polymer ?
#
loop_
_entity_poly.entity_id
_entity_poly.type
_entity_poly.pdbx_seq_one_letter_code
_entity_poly.pdbx_strand_id
1 'polypeptide(L)' 'MNDPIIFNGMRIQESRMAVRQKTVVHVRRHPISKRRRRWQVVVEVVETPCAFVMEGLILMHPLLLAGLREQLRGRVSHG' A
#
# COMPACT_ATOMS: atom_id res chain seq x y z
N MET A 1 1.07 23.47 -10.16
CA MET A 1 1.63 22.14 -10.47
C MET A 1 2.40 21.67 -9.25
N ASN A 2 2.21 20.44 -8.77
CA ASN A 2 3.05 19.92 -7.68
C ASN A 2 4.44 19.64 -8.22
N ASP A 3 5.47 20.21 -7.59
CA ASP A 3 6.86 19.98 -7.98
C ASP A 3 7.23 18.48 -7.92
N PRO A 4 8.06 17.99 -8.86
CA PRO A 4 8.52 16.62 -8.82
C PRO A 4 9.37 16.38 -7.56
N ILE A 5 8.98 15.40 -6.75
CA ILE A 5 9.79 14.98 -5.60
C ILE A 5 10.90 14.06 -6.11
N ILE A 6 12.14 14.39 -5.77
CA ILE A 6 13.33 13.62 -6.12
C ILE A 6 13.91 13.04 -4.84
N PHE A 7 14.20 11.74 -4.85
CA PHE A 7 14.85 11.03 -3.75
C PHE A 7 16.04 10.25 -4.29
N ASN A 8 17.25 10.56 -3.79
CA ASN A 8 18.51 9.97 -4.25
C ASN A 8 18.68 9.97 -5.77
N GLY A 9 18.33 11.08 -6.43
CA GLY A 9 18.40 11.23 -7.88
C GLY A 9 17.30 10.52 -8.67
N MET A 10 16.42 9.76 -8.01
CA MET A 10 15.26 9.13 -8.62
C MET A 10 14.01 9.99 -8.44
N ARG A 11 13.21 10.12 -9.50
CA ARG A 11 11.91 10.79 -9.41
C ARG A 11 10.92 9.88 -8.68
N ILE A 12 10.14 10.46 -7.78
CA ILE A 12 8.97 9.78 -7.20
C ILE A 12 7.75 10.09 -8.06
N GLN A 13 7.09 9.05 -8.53
CA GLN A 13 5.83 9.14 -9.26
C GLN A 13 4.72 8.41 -8.50
N GLU A 14 3.57 9.07 -8.45
CA GLU A 14 2.37 8.51 -7.85
C GLU A 14 1.82 7.36 -8.70
N SER A 15 1.53 6.22 -8.06
CA SER A 15 0.87 5.09 -8.72
C SER A 15 -0.05 4.36 -7.75
N ARG A 16 -1.33 4.21 -8.13
CA ARG A 16 -2.32 3.41 -7.38
C ARG A 16 -2.00 1.91 -7.40
N MET A 17 -1.16 1.47 -8.35
CA MET A 17 -0.72 0.08 -8.45
C MET A 17 0.49 -0.21 -7.54
N ALA A 18 1.03 0.79 -6.84
CA ALA A 18 2.03 0.60 -5.80
C ALA A 18 1.41 0.01 -4.53
N VAL A 19 0.96 -1.22 -4.65
CA VAL A 19 0.43 -2.03 -3.56
C VAL A 19 1.20 -3.34 -3.47
N ARG A 20 1.51 -3.76 -2.25
CA ARG A 20 1.98 -5.11 -1.96
C ARG A 20 0.76 -5.98 -1.71
N GLN A 21 0.57 -6.99 -2.54
CA GLN A 21 -0.48 -7.98 -2.33
C GLN A 21 0.04 -9.12 -1.47
N LYS A 22 -0.78 -9.55 -0.50
CA LYS A 22 -0.54 -10.75 0.31
C LYS A 22 -1.82 -11.58 0.33
N THR A 23 -1.70 -12.83 -0.10
CA THR A 23 -2.78 -13.81 0.08
C THR A 23 -2.75 -14.33 1.50
N VAL A 24 -3.87 -14.22 2.21
CA VAL A 24 -4.06 -14.75 3.55
C VAL A 24 -5.10 -15.85 3.47
N VAL A 25 -4.75 -17.03 3.96
CA VAL A 25 -5.66 -18.16 4.09
C VAL A 25 -6.02 -18.32 5.55
N HIS A 26 -7.31 -18.34 5.85
CA HIS A 26 -7.78 -18.59 7.21
C HIS A 26 -9.03 -19.48 7.19
N VAL A 27 -9.31 -20.08 8.33
CA VAL A 27 -10.47 -20.96 8.52
C VAL A 27 -11.47 -20.24 9.40
N ARG A 28 -12.69 -20.01 8.89
CA ARG A 28 -13.78 -19.40 9.67
C ARG A 28 -14.93 -20.37 9.86
N ARG A 29 -15.74 -20.13 10.89
CA ARG A 29 -16.96 -20.89 11.10
C ARG A 29 -17.93 -20.63 9.95
N HIS A 30 -18.52 -21.69 9.41
CA HIS A 30 -19.49 -21.58 8.33
C HIS A 30 -20.73 -20.81 8.84
N PRO A 31 -21.21 -19.77 8.12
CA PRO A 31 -22.30 -18.93 8.60
C PRO A 31 -23.64 -19.68 8.69
N ILE A 32 -23.82 -20.70 7.85
CA ILE A 32 -25.01 -21.56 7.88
C ILE A 32 -24.69 -22.84 8.66
N SER A 33 -25.48 -23.11 9.70
CA SER A 33 -25.40 -24.31 10.54
C SER A 33 -25.92 -25.55 9.79
N LYS A 34 -25.21 -26.05 8.78
CA LYS A 34 -25.43 -27.42 8.28
C LYS A 34 -24.52 -28.38 9.05
N ARG A 35 -25.13 -29.42 9.66
CA ARG A 35 -24.52 -30.36 10.61
C ARG A 35 -23.14 -30.94 10.20
N ARG A 36 -22.85 -31.02 8.89
CA ARG A 36 -21.61 -31.58 8.31
C ARG A 36 -20.53 -30.56 7.88
N ARG A 37 -20.81 -29.26 7.84
CA ARG A 37 -19.83 -28.23 7.42
C ARG A 37 -19.80 -27.10 8.45
N ARG A 38 -18.98 -27.29 9.49
CA ARG A 38 -18.78 -26.29 10.55
C ARG A 38 -17.71 -25.25 10.23
N TRP A 39 -16.77 -25.60 9.36
CA TRP A 39 -15.61 -24.78 9.02
C TRP A 39 -15.52 -24.56 7.52
N GLN A 40 -15.08 -23.37 7.12
CA GLN A 40 -14.87 -22.95 5.75
C GLN A 40 -13.46 -22.36 5.63
N VAL A 41 -12.71 -22.82 4.64
CA VAL A 41 -11.46 -22.18 4.23
C VAL A 41 -11.80 -20.94 3.41
N VAL A 42 -11.21 -19.81 3.77
CA VAL A 42 -11.37 -18.53 3.09
C VAL A 42 -10.00 -18.05 2.66
N VAL A 43 -9.95 -17.57 1.42
CA VAL A 43 -8.77 -16.95 0.84
C VAL A 43 -9.09 -15.48 0.65
N GLU A 44 -8.29 -14.61 1.26
CA GLU A 44 -8.41 -13.16 1.14
C GLU A 44 -7.13 -12.58 0.54
N VAL A 45 -7.30 -11.60 -0.34
CA VAL A 45 -6.20 -10.81 -0.87
C VAL A 45 -6.16 -9.51 -0.08
N VAL A 46 -5.08 -9.32 0.67
CA VAL A 46 -4.83 -8.09 1.41
C VAL A 46 -3.87 -7.24 0.61
N GLU A 47 -4.27 -6.01 0.32
CA GLU A 47 -3.44 -5.02 -0.36
C GLU A 47 -2.91 -4.01 0.65
N THR A 48 -1.60 -3.75 0.62
CA THR A 48 -0.96 -2.76 1.48
C THR A 48 -0.27 -1.71 0.62
N PRO A 49 -0.51 -0.41 0.83
CA PRO A 49 0.22 0.67 0.16
C PRO A 49 1.74 0.48 0.28
N CYS A 50 2.46 0.62 -0.83
CA CYS A 50 3.91 0.48 -0.84
C CYS A 50 4.59 1.51 -1.77
N ALA A 51 5.92 1.46 -1.77
CA ALA A 51 6.75 2.10 -2.77
C ALA A 51 7.72 1.07 -3.32
N PHE A 52 7.98 1.10 -4.62
CA PHE A 52 8.96 0.22 -5.25
C PHE A 52 9.73 0.95 -6.34
N VAL A 53 10.93 0.47 -6.63
CA VAL A 53 11.82 1.05 -7.64
C VAL A 53 11.61 0.31 -8.96
N MET A 54 11.45 1.07 -10.04
CA MET A 54 11.32 0.55 -11.40
C MET A 54 12.06 1.50 -12.35
N GLU A 55 13.06 0.99 -13.08
CA GLU A 55 13.73 1.73 -14.18
C GLU A 55 14.21 3.15 -13.81
N GLY A 56 14.79 3.33 -12.62
CA GLY A 56 15.28 4.65 -12.14
C GLY A 56 14.20 5.60 -11.63
N LEU A 57 12.97 5.11 -11.49
CA LEU A 57 11.82 5.80 -10.92
C LEU A 57 11.37 5.08 -9.64
N ILE A 58 10.89 5.83 -8.66
CA ILE A 58 10.18 5.28 -7.51
C ILE A 58 8.68 5.43 -7.76
N LEU A 59 7.98 4.31 -7.89
CA LEU A 59 6.53 4.28 -7.90
C LEU A 59 6.02 4.19 -6.46
N MET A 60 5.24 5.16 -6.04
CA MET A 60 4.77 5.27 -4.65
C MET A 60 3.25 5.40 -4.59
N HIS A 61 2.63 4.70 -3.64
CA HIS A 61 1.20 4.77 -3.41
C HIS A 61 0.78 6.20 -2.99
N PRO A 62 -0.39 6.71 -3.46
CA PRO A 62 -0.86 8.05 -3.10
C PRO A 62 -0.92 8.33 -1.60
N LEU A 63 -1.33 7.33 -0.80
CA LEU A 63 -1.38 7.46 0.67
C LEU A 63 0.00 7.71 1.29
N LEU A 64 1.04 7.02 0.81
CA LEU A 64 2.41 7.21 1.30
C LEU A 64 2.97 8.54 0.80
N LEU A 65 2.66 8.91 -0.44
CA LEU A 65 3.11 10.18 -1.02
C LEU A 65 2.48 11.39 -0.31
N ALA A 66 1.22 11.29 0.11
CA ALA A 66 0.56 12.32 0.90
C ALA A 66 1.26 12.52 2.25
N GLY A 67 1.54 11.42 2.98
CA GLY A 67 2.28 11.48 4.25
C GLY A 67 3.69 12.03 4.07
N LEU A 68 4.40 11.66 3.00
CA LEU A 68 5.72 12.21 2.69
C LEU A 68 5.66 13.73 2.44
N ARG A 69 4.67 14.20 1.65
CA ARG A 69 4.47 15.63 1.40
C ARG A 69 4.19 16.41 2.68
N GLU A 70 3.40 15.85 3.58
CA GLU A 70 3.13 16.45 4.89
C GLU A 70 4.39 16.56 5.75
N GLN A 71 5.19 15.50 5.83
CA GLN A 71 6.46 15.52 6.55
C GLN A 71 7.46 16.54 5.97
N LEU A 72 7.53 16.64 4.64
CA LEU A 72 8.38 17.64 3.98
C LEU A 72 7.92 19.06 4.28
N ARG A 73 6.60 19.31 4.27
CA ARG A 73 6.06 20.62 4.67
C ARG A 73 6.37 20.96 6.13
N GLY A 74 6.24 20.00 7.04
CA GLY A 74 6.53 20.20 8.47
C GLY A 74 8.01 20.49 8.77
N ARG A 75 8.94 19.96 7.97
CA ARG A 75 10.39 20.23 8.10
C ARG A 75 10.78 21.65 7.69
N VAL A 76 10.05 22.29 6.77
CA VAL A 76 10.35 23.66 6.32
C VAL A 76 10.02 24.70 7.39
N SER A 77 9.16 24.39 8.36
CA SER A 77 8.74 25.33 9.42
C SER A 77 9.70 25.45 10.61
N HIS A 78 10.81 24.70 10.62
CA HIS A 78 11.79 24.67 11.73
C HIS A 78 13.21 25.03 11.27
N GLY A 79 13.36 25.69 10.11
CA GLY A 79 14.64 26.16 9.57
C GLY A 79 14.78 27.66 9.65
#